data_AF-A0A9D6QVT1-F1
#
_entry.id   AF-A0A9D6QVT1-F1
#
_cell.length_a   1.000
_cell.length_b   1.000
_cell.length_c   1.000
_cell.angle_alpha   90.00
_cell.angle_beta   90.00
_cell.angle_gamma   90.00
#
_symmetry.space_group_name_H-M   'P 1'
#
loop_
_entity.id
_entity.type
_entity.pdbx_description
1 polymer ?
#
loop_
_entity_poly.entity_id
_entity_poly.type
_entity_poly.pdbx_seq_one_letter_code
_entity_poly.pdbx_strand_id
1 'polypeptide(L)'
;MQAPKILTAMPLRRYQLGEYSAVVLHEIESQDAVKYKFILALVRDGESKPSFYVTAEKNPRSRAHEGSHRLRVLTSGLDEEIESSDRWTDVEIFCETAFSVAIKVLGLADERPVRLA
;
A
#
# COMPACT_ATOMS: atom_id res chain seq x y z
N MET A 1 7.58 13.37 -2.34
CA MET A 1 7.06 11.99 -2.19
C MET A 1 7.48 11.18 -3.40
N GLN A 2 8.04 9.99 -3.21
CA GLN A 2 8.28 9.02 -4.28
C GLN A 2 7.00 8.19 -4.49
N ALA A 3 5.99 8.79 -5.12
CA ALA A 3 4.76 8.11 -5.42
C ALA A 3 5.00 7.01 -6.47
N PRO A 4 4.34 5.83 -6.38
CA PRO A 4 4.37 4.84 -7.45
C PRO A 4 3.95 5.42 -8.80
N LYS A 5 4.75 5.22 -9.83
CA LYS A 5 4.51 5.69 -11.21
C LYS A 5 3.62 4.70 -11.96
N ILE A 6 2.39 4.57 -11.49
CA ILE A 6 1.38 3.64 -12.04
C ILE A 6 0.96 4.11 -13.43
N LEU A 7 1.02 3.21 -14.40
CA LEU A 7 0.46 3.38 -15.74
C LEU A 7 -0.97 2.86 -15.79
N THR A 8 -1.18 1.63 -15.30
CA THR A 8 -2.48 0.96 -15.22
C THR A 8 -2.57 0.15 -13.93
N ALA A 9 -3.76 0.02 -13.37
CA ALA A 9 -4.05 -0.84 -12.23
C ALA A 9 -5.56 -1.10 -12.13
N MET A 10 -5.94 -2.24 -11.56
CA MET A 10 -7.32 -2.59 -11.27
C MET A 10 -7.64 -2.36 -9.78
N PRO A 11 -8.73 -1.63 -9.45
CA PRO A 11 -9.21 -1.54 -8.07
C PRO A 11 -9.69 -2.91 -7.58
N LEU A 12 -9.01 -3.46 -6.58
CA LEU A 12 -9.41 -4.72 -5.93
C LEU A 12 -10.46 -4.49 -4.85
N ARG A 13 -10.25 -3.46 -4.02
CA ARG A 13 -11.08 -3.14 -2.86
C ARG A 13 -11.06 -1.65 -2.58
N ARG A 14 -12.16 -1.14 -2.03
CA ARG A 14 -12.31 0.25 -1.60
C ARG A 14 -12.67 0.27 -0.13
N TYR A 15 -12.17 1.28 0.57
CA TYR A 15 -12.41 1.47 2.00
C TYR A 15 -12.56 2.95 2.32
N GLN A 16 -13.24 3.24 3.43
CA GLN A 16 -13.16 4.51 4.14
C GLN A 16 -12.33 4.31 5.42
N LEU A 17 -11.44 5.25 5.73
CA LEU A 17 -10.66 5.29 6.97
C LEU A 17 -10.65 6.73 7.49
N GLY A 18 -11.52 7.08 8.43
CA GLY A 18 -11.72 8.47 8.86
C GLY A 18 -11.99 9.40 7.67
N GLU A 19 -11.17 10.44 7.52
CA GLU A 19 -11.18 11.41 6.40
C GLU A 19 -10.46 10.91 5.14
N TYR A 20 -10.09 9.63 5.05
CA TYR A 20 -9.38 9.08 3.91
C TYR A 20 -10.26 8.09 3.15
N SER A 21 -10.35 8.31 1.85
CA SER A 21 -10.76 7.25 0.92
C SER A 21 -9.52 6.41 0.59
N ALA A 22 -9.67 5.09 0.64
CA ALA A 22 -8.57 4.17 0.40
C ALA A 22 -8.92 3.14 -0.67
N VAL A 23 -7.97 2.87 -1.57
CA VAL A 23 -8.14 1.86 -2.63
C VAL A 23 -6.96 0.90 -2.59
N VAL A 24 -7.26 -0.39 -2.55
CA VAL A 24 -6.28 -1.46 -2.78
C VAL A 24 -6.30 -1.80 -4.25
N LEU A 25 -5.15 -1.67 -4.91
CA LEU A 25 -4.93 -1.92 -6.32
C LEU A 25 -4.21 -3.27 -6.52
N HIS A 26 -4.53 -3.95 -7.62
CA HIS A 26 -3.80 -5.12 -8.13
C HIS A 26 -3.64 -5.02 -9.66
N GLU A 27 -2.98 -5.99 -10.26
CA GLU A 27 -2.69 -5.99 -11.71
C GLU A 27 -2.05 -4.67 -12.16
N ILE A 28 -0.98 -4.31 -11.44
CA ILE A 28 -0.35 -3.01 -11.56
C ILE A 28 0.76 -3.07 -12.61
N GLU A 29 0.67 -2.19 -13.59
CA GLU A 29 1.77 -1.82 -14.46
C GLU A 29 2.31 -0.45 -14.03
N SER A 30 3.61 -0.36 -13.83
CA SER A 30 4.29 0.85 -13.39
C SER A 30 5.59 1.07 -14.17
N GLN A 31 6.03 2.32 -14.25
CA GLN A 31 7.36 2.67 -14.78
C GLN A 31 8.48 2.45 -13.77
N ASP A 32 8.15 2.12 -12.52
CA ASP A 32 9.13 1.86 -11.48
C ASP A 32 9.91 0.55 -11.75
N ALA A 33 11.14 0.48 -11.23
CA ALA A 33 11.99 -0.70 -11.39
C ALA A 33 11.49 -1.92 -10.59
N VAL A 34 10.60 -1.69 -9.61
CA VAL A 34 10.02 -2.72 -8.76
C VAL A 34 8.69 -3.17 -9.32
N LYS A 35 8.33 -4.45 -9.10
CA LYS A 35 7.01 -4.96 -9.47
C LYS A 35 6.10 -4.96 -8.25
N TYR A 36 4.98 -4.29 -8.34
CA TYR A 36 3.98 -4.24 -7.28
C TYR A 36 3.02 -5.43 -7.38
N LYS A 37 2.81 -6.12 -6.26
CA LYS A 37 1.75 -7.11 -6.12
C LYS A 37 0.43 -6.45 -5.73
N PHE A 38 0.50 -5.58 -4.72
CA PHE A 38 -0.61 -4.75 -4.24
C PHE A 38 -0.10 -3.35 -3.89
N ILE A 39 -0.98 -2.36 -4.02
CA ILE A 39 -0.77 -1.00 -3.52
C ILE A 39 -2.04 -0.59 -2.77
N LEU A 40 -1.91 -0.21 -1.50
CA LEU A 40 -2.92 0.58 -0.79
C LEU A 40 -2.60 2.06 -1.04
N ALA A 41 -3.52 2.80 -1.63
CA ALA A 41 -3.40 4.25 -1.85
C ALA A 41 -4.49 4.98 -1.07
N LEU A 42 -4.10 5.97 -0.26
CA LEU A 42 -5.02 6.79 0.54
C LEU A 42 -5.07 8.21 -0.01
N VAL A 43 -6.27 8.69 -0.28
CA VAL A 43 -6.58 10.06 -0.69
C VAL A 43 -7.36 10.71 0.44
N ARG A 44 -6.86 11.84 0.96
CA ARG A 44 -7.57 12.61 1.97
C ARG A 44 -8.77 13.31 1.35
N ASP A 45 -9.87 13.44 2.08
CA ASP A 45 -11.04 14.17 1.64
C ASP A 45 -10.69 15.60 1.22
N GLY A 46 -11.23 16.01 0.07
CA GLY A 46 -10.89 17.30 -0.56
C GLY A 46 -9.63 17.28 -1.43
N GLU A 47 -8.81 16.22 -1.38
CA GLU A 47 -7.68 16.02 -2.28
C GLU A 47 -8.06 15.17 -3.50
N SER A 48 -7.34 15.35 -4.59
CA SER A 48 -7.53 14.59 -5.85
C SER A 48 -6.45 13.56 -6.11
N LYS A 49 -5.40 13.53 -5.28
CA LYS A 49 -4.24 12.65 -5.44
C LYS A 49 -3.93 11.95 -4.12
N PRO A 50 -3.47 10.69 -4.14
CA PRO A 50 -3.08 10.02 -2.91
C PRO A 50 -1.82 10.66 -2.32
N SER A 51 -1.76 10.73 -0.99
CA SER A 51 -0.63 11.29 -0.23
C SER A 51 0.07 10.24 0.65
N PHE A 52 -0.48 9.03 0.71
CA PHE A 52 0.04 7.92 1.49
C PHE A 52 -0.14 6.61 0.73
N TYR A 53 0.92 5.80 0.69
CA TYR A 53 0.90 4.47 0.09
C TYR A 53 1.49 3.42 1.01
N VAL A 54 0.92 2.22 0.94
CA VAL A 54 1.60 0.99 1.38
C VAL A 54 1.72 0.07 0.17
N THR A 55 2.92 -0.46 -0.06
CA THR A 55 3.22 -1.26 -1.25
C THR A 55 3.69 -2.66 -0.86
N ALA A 56 3.22 -3.67 -1.60
CA ALA A 56 3.82 -5.01 -1.59
C ALA A 56 4.69 -5.15 -2.84
N GLU A 57 6.01 -5.01 -2.67
CA GLU A 57 6.97 -4.98 -3.77
C GLU A 57 7.69 -6.30 -3.90
N LYS A 58 7.77 -6.85 -5.11
CA LYS A 58 8.55 -8.06 -5.36
C LYS A 58 10.01 -7.85 -4.97
N ASN A 59 10.54 -8.78 -4.20
CA ASN A 59 11.96 -8.76 -3.86
C ASN A 59 12.83 -9.11 -5.07
N PRO A 60 13.99 -8.45 -5.21
CA PRO A 60 14.97 -8.86 -6.20
C PRO A 60 15.47 -10.28 -5.86
N ARG A 61 15.96 -11.01 -6.87
CA ARG A 61 16.46 -12.38 -6.70
C ARG A 61 17.51 -12.49 -5.59
N SER A 62 18.34 -11.46 -5.40
CA SER A 62 19.36 -11.41 -4.34
C SER A 62 18.78 -11.48 -2.92
N ARG A 63 17.55 -11.02 -2.71
CA ARG A 63 16.85 -11.02 -1.41
C ARG A 63 15.74 -12.05 -1.30
N ALA A 64 15.70 -13.04 -2.20
CA ALA A 64 14.64 -14.05 -2.20
C ALA A 64 14.59 -14.89 -0.89
N HIS A 65 15.70 -14.99 -0.16
CA HIS A 65 15.78 -15.69 1.11
C HIS A 65 15.03 -14.98 2.26
N GLU A 66 14.67 -13.71 2.08
CA GLU A 66 13.94 -12.90 3.05
C GLU A 66 12.42 -12.91 2.78
N GLY A 67 11.99 -13.66 1.76
CA GLY A 67 10.62 -13.70 1.26
C GLY A 67 10.50 -13.09 -0.14
N SER A 68 9.42 -13.44 -0.82
CA SER A 68 9.16 -13.05 -2.21
C SER A 68 8.83 -11.57 -2.39
N HIS A 69 8.34 -10.90 -1.33
CA HIS A 69 7.93 -9.50 -1.37
C HIS A 69 8.36 -8.76 -0.11
N ARG A 70 8.43 -7.43 -0.20
CA ARG A 70 8.61 -6.52 0.93
C ARG A 70 7.45 -5.54 1.02
N LEU A 71 7.06 -5.22 2.24
CA LEU A 71 6.09 -4.18 2.56
C LEU A 71 6.82 -2.85 2.74
N ARG A 72 6.41 -1.80 2.03
CA ARG A 72 6.94 -0.44 2.24
C ARG A 72 5.85 0.58 2.50
N VAL A 73 6.21 1.66 3.17
CA VAL A 73 5.37 2.85 3.36
C VAL A 73 6.00 4.03 2.63
N LEU A 74 5.20 4.72 1.82
CA LEU A 74 5.62 5.87 1.04
C LEU A 74 4.71 7.06 1.33
N THR A 75 5.31 8.16 1.78
CA THR A 75 4.65 9.44 2.04
C THR A 75 5.55 10.60 1.59
N SER A 76 5.16 11.84 1.84
CA SER A 76 6.03 13.00 1.59
C SER A 76 7.29 13.01 2.45
N GLY A 77 7.24 12.45 3.67
CA GLY A 77 8.34 12.47 4.64
C GLY A 77 8.90 11.09 5.02
N LEU A 78 8.29 9.99 4.55
CA LEU A 78 8.69 8.63 4.86
C LEU A 78 8.78 7.77 3.59
N ASP A 79 9.86 7.00 3.49
CA ASP A 79 10.04 5.95 2.48
C ASP A 79 10.81 4.81 3.16
N GLU A 80 10.06 3.88 3.76
CA GLU A 80 10.63 2.88 4.67
C GLU A 80 10.13 1.48 4.32
N GLU A 81 11.04 0.50 4.34
CA GLU A 81 10.70 -0.92 4.31
C GLU A 81 10.34 -1.39 5.72
N ILE A 82 9.14 -1.96 5.86
CA ILE A 82 8.62 -2.44 7.14
C ILE A 82 9.06 -3.88 7.38
N GLU A 83 8.85 -4.76 6.41
CA GLU A 83 9.12 -6.19 6.54
C GLU A 83 9.13 -6.91 5.18
N SER A 84 9.99 -7.92 5.03
CA SER A 84 9.97 -8.86 3.90
C SER A 84 9.32 -10.20 4.28
N SER A 85 8.43 -10.72 3.43
CA SER A 85 7.73 -11.99 3.66
C SER A 85 7.00 -12.48 2.39
N ASP A 86 6.72 -13.79 2.34
CA ASP A 86 5.85 -14.39 1.31
C ASP A 86 4.37 -14.06 1.50
N ARG A 87 3.97 -13.73 2.73
CA ARG A 87 2.57 -13.47 3.10
C ARG A 87 1.96 -12.26 2.40
N TRP A 88 2.79 -11.34 1.87
CA TRP A 88 2.34 -10.18 1.12
C TRP A 88 1.73 -10.51 -0.25
N THR A 89 1.73 -11.79 -0.63
CA THR A 89 0.98 -12.27 -1.80
C THR A 89 -0.51 -12.51 -1.50
N ASP A 90 -0.89 -12.60 -0.23
CA ASP A 90 -2.26 -12.72 0.23
C ASP A 90 -2.89 -11.34 0.43
N VAL A 91 -4.05 -11.11 -0.21
CA VAL A 91 -4.73 -9.82 -0.18
C VAL A 91 -5.28 -9.47 1.21
N GLU A 92 -5.77 -10.45 1.98
CA GLU A 92 -6.33 -10.19 3.30
C GLU A 92 -5.22 -9.78 4.27
N ILE A 93 -4.13 -10.55 4.29
CA ILE A 93 -2.97 -10.27 5.14
C ILE A 93 -2.34 -8.92 4.78
N PHE A 94 -2.25 -8.63 3.48
CA PHE A 94 -1.79 -7.32 3.01
C PHE A 94 -2.70 -6.19 3.49
N CYS A 95 -4.02 -6.30 3.30
CA CYS A 95 -4.96 -5.26 3.70
C CYS A 95 -4.89 -4.98 5.21
N GLU A 96 -4.95 -6.03 6.04
CA GLU A 96 -4.89 -5.91 7.49
C GLU A 96 -3.62 -5.18 7.94
N THR A 97 -2.47 -5.62 7.45
CA THR A 97 -1.17 -5.03 7.83
C THR A 97 -1.04 -3.61 7.29
N ALA A 98 -1.40 -3.37 6.03
CA ALA A 98 -1.29 -2.06 5.39
C ALA A 98 -2.15 -1.01 6.10
N PHE A 99 -3.36 -1.35 6.52
CA PHE A 99 -4.19 -0.45 7.32
C PHE A 99 -3.64 -0.24 8.73
N SER A 100 -3.14 -1.27 9.40
CA SER A 100 -2.49 -1.12 10.70
C SER A 100 -1.31 -0.15 10.62
N VAL A 101 -0.52 -0.22 9.55
CA VAL A 101 0.60 0.68 9.30
C VAL A 101 0.11 2.10 8.99
N ALA A 102 -0.89 2.26 8.13
CA ALA A 102 -1.47 3.56 7.81
C ALA A 102 -2.04 4.27 9.05
N ILE A 103 -2.81 3.56 9.87
CA ILE A 103 -3.37 4.07 11.13
C ILE A 103 -2.26 4.59 12.04
N LYS A 104 -1.19 3.79 12.22
CA LYS A 104 -0.07 4.16 13.08
C LYS A 104 0.67 5.39 12.57
N VAL A 105 0.99 5.45 11.27
CA VAL A 105 1.78 6.55 10.69
C VAL A 105 0.98 7.84 10.57
N LEU A 106 -0.32 7.75 10.30
CA LEU A 106 -1.21 8.92 10.19
C LEU A 106 -1.77 9.37 11.55
N GLY A 107 -1.53 8.63 12.64
CA GLY A 107 -2.03 8.97 13.97
C GLY A 107 -3.54 8.80 14.14
N LEU A 108 -4.14 7.86 13.40
CA LEU A 108 -5.60 7.65 13.34
C LEU A 108 -6.07 6.57 14.35
N ALA A 109 -5.60 6.64 15.60
CA ALA A 109 -5.70 5.53 16.56
C ALA A 109 -7.13 5.01 16.82
N ASP A 110 -8.14 5.86 16.67
CA ASP A 110 -9.55 5.52 16.89
C ASP A 110 -10.29 5.11 15.60
N GLU A 111 -9.65 5.24 14.45
CA GLU A 111 -10.25 4.95 13.15
C GLU A 111 -10.09 3.48 12.76
N ARG A 112 -11.09 2.96 12.05
CA ARG A 112 -11.06 1.61 11.50
C ARG A 112 -11.41 1.63 10.02
N PRO A 113 -10.73 0.82 9.19
CA PRO A 113 -11.07 0.74 7.78
C PRO A 113 -12.44 0.09 7.61
N VAL A 114 -13.37 0.80 6.99
CA VAL A 114 -14.69 0.29 6.60
C VAL A 114 -14.65 -0.06 5.12
N ARG A 115 -14.82 -1.35 4.80
CA ARG A 115 -14.85 -1.79 3.40
C ARG A 115 -16.11 -1.28 2.72
N LEU A 116 -15.95 -0.67 1.55
CA LEU A 116 -17.04 -0.23 0.70
C LEU A 116 -17.43 -1.36 -0.26
N ALA A 117 -18.73 -1.45 -0.57
CA ALA A 117 -19.30 -2.45 -1.47
C ALA A 117 -18.85 -2.26 -2.93
#